data_AF-A0AAC9FQV9-F1
#
_entry.id   AF-A0AAC9FQV9-F1
#
_cell.length_a   1.000
_cell.length_b   1.000
_cell.length_c   1.000
_cell.angle_alpha   90.00
_cell.angle_beta   90.00
_cell.angle_gamma   90.00
#
_symmetry.space_group_name_H-M   'P 1'
#
loop_
_entity.id
_entity.type
_entity.pdbx_description
1 polymer ?
#
loop_
_entity_poly.entity_id
_entity_poly.type
_entity_poly.pdbx_seq_one_letter_code
_entity_poly.pdbx_strand_id
1 'polypeptide(L)'
;MWAAEFRDRIVHHLLYNRIGPRFEHSLIADSCACIKGRGTLYAARRLDAKVRSITQNWSRPAHYLKCDLANFFVSIDKRILLDLLLAKIPEPFWRRLAEVVLMHDPRANFAFRGDLALMELVPQHKRLMEQPAHLGLPIGNLSSQFFANVYLNELDQHVKHRLRARHYIRYVDDFVLLHESPQWLNAAHAEIEAFLPGRLSARLNPSKTILQPVARGIDFVGQVIRPWVRHTRKRTLNVGAQRLHEMPAHDVFAAANSYLGLLRQATASHADRAQVANVVRKRGHAVNRNLTKAYRASQTQKENAK
;
A
#
# COMPACT_ATOMS: atom_id res chain seq x y z
N MET A 1 -9.80 -11.73 -4.60
CA MET A 1 -8.35 -11.83 -4.34
C MET A 1 -7.91 -13.26 -4.64
N TRP A 2 -6.68 -13.45 -5.09
CA TRP A 2 -6.11 -14.76 -5.42
C TRP A 2 -5.23 -15.23 -4.27
N ALA A 3 -5.51 -16.40 -3.71
CA ALA A 3 -4.78 -16.91 -2.56
C ALA A 3 -4.31 -18.33 -2.84
N ALA A 4 -3.00 -18.54 -2.88
CA ALA A 4 -2.43 -19.87 -3.05
C ALA A 4 -2.75 -20.78 -1.87
N GLU A 5 -2.67 -22.10 -2.09
CA GLU A 5 -2.82 -23.08 -1.02
C GLU A 5 -1.68 -22.96 0.00
N PHE A 6 -1.87 -23.54 1.19
CA PHE A 6 -0.87 -23.45 2.25
C PHE A 6 0.50 -24.01 1.80
N ARG A 7 0.52 -25.15 1.09
CA ARG A 7 1.75 -25.76 0.56
C ARG A 7 2.53 -24.81 -0.35
N ASP A 8 1.85 -24.11 -1.24
CA ASP A 8 2.49 -23.20 -2.20
C ASP A 8 3.01 -21.94 -1.49
N ARG A 9 2.31 -21.48 -0.44
CA ARG A 9 2.81 -20.39 0.40
C ARG A 9 4.13 -20.76 1.07
N ILE A 10 4.32 -22.01 1.51
CA ILE A 10 5.62 -22.46 2.05
C ILE A 10 6.71 -22.27 1.00
N VAL A 11 6.45 -22.67 -0.25
CA VAL A 11 7.39 -22.49 -1.37
C VAL A 11 7.66 -21.01 -1.65
N HIS A 12 6.64 -20.16 -1.65
CA HIS A 12 6.80 -18.71 -1.80
C HIS A 12 7.70 -18.11 -0.71
N HIS A 13 7.49 -18.52 0.55
CA HIS A 13 8.31 -18.10 1.68
C HIS A 13 9.75 -18.62 1.58
N LEU A 14 9.94 -19.88 1.17
CA LEU A 14 11.27 -20.47 0.97
C LEU A 14 12.07 -19.67 -0.07
N LEU A 15 11.44 -19.37 -1.23
CA LEU A 15 12.04 -18.56 -2.28
C LEU A 15 12.39 -17.17 -1.75
N TYR A 16 11.42 -16.45 -1.17
CA TYR A 16 11.62 -15.10 -0.65
C TYR A 16 12.71 -15.03 0.42
N ASN A 17 12.74 -15.97 1.37
CA ASN A 17 13.77 -15.99 2.42
C ASN A 17 15.18 -16.13 1.85
N ARG A 18 15.33 -16.85 0.73
CA ARG A 18 16.63 -17.02 0.06
C ARG A 18 17.03 -15.78 -0.73
N ILE A 19 16.16 -15.29 -1.61
CA ILE A 19 16.51 -14.27 -2.61
C ILE A 19 16.19 -12.85 -2.17
N GLY A 20 15.20 -12.68 -1.30
CA GLY A 20 14.62 -11.41 -0.86
C GLY A 20 15.66 -10.39 -0.43
N PRO A 21 16.61 -10.73 0.48
CA PRO A 21 17.65 -9.81 0.90
C PRO A 21 18.41 -9.19 -0.29
N ARG A 22 18.79 -9.96 -1.31
CA ARG A 22 19.57 -9.45 -2.45
C ARG A 22 18.83 -8.33 -3.19
N PHE A 23 17.51 -8.44 -3.33
CA PHE A 23 16.70 -7.41 -3.97
C PHE A 23 16.46 -6.23 -3.02
N GLU A 24 16.14 -6.49 -1.76
CA GLU A 24 15.87 -5.44 -0.77
C GLU A 24 17.05 -4.48 -0.57
N HIS A 25 18.29 -4.96 -0.61
CA HIS A 25 19.48 -4.11 -0.55
C HIS A 25 19.62 -3.17 -1.75
N SER A 26 19.01 -3.50 -2.90
CA SER A 26 19.00 -2.62 -4.08
C SER A 26 17.85 -1.63 -4.10
N LEU A 27 16.84 -1.81 -3.24
CA LEU A 27 15.70 -0.91 -3.15
C LEU A 27 16.09 0.37 -2.43
N ILE A 28 15.63 1.50 -2.97
CA ILE A 28 15.82 2.79 -2.31
C ILE A 28 15.07 2.83 -0.97
N ALA A 29 15.56 3.62 -0.01
CA ALA A 29 14.91 3.79 1.29
C ALA A 29 13.50 4.38 1.23
N ASP A 30 13.16 5.02 0.10
CA ASP A 30 11.89 5.65 -0.20
C ASP A 30 10.86 4.68 -0.83
N SER A 31 11.24 3.43 -1.09
CA SER A 31 10.31 2.32 -1.37
C SER A 31 9.85 1.71 -0.05
N CYS A 32 8.55 1.79 0.21
CA CYS A 32 8.02 1.64 1.56
C CYS A 32 7.03 0.49 1.78
N ALA A 33 6.60 -0.21 0.73
CA ALA A 33 5.57 -1.24 0.84
C ALA A 33 6.18 -2.66 0.87
N CYS A 34 5.58 -3.56 1.64
CA CYS A 34 5.93 -4.99 1.67
C CYS A 34 7.42 -5.28 1.94
N ILE A 35 8.08 -4.42 2.74
CA ILE A 35 9.46 -4.59 3.19
C ILE A 35 9.46 -4.54 4.71
N LYS A 36 10.18 -5.46 5.36
CA LYS A 36 10.21 -5.55 6.83
C LYS A 36 10.61 -4.20 7.44
N GLY A 37 9.82 -3.70 8.39
CA GLY A 37 10.03 -2.40 9.04
C GLY A 37 9.59 -1.17 8.24
N ARG A 38 9.20 -1.34 6.96
CA ARG A 38 8.66 -0.27 6.12
C ARG A 38 7.17 -0.55 5.87
N GLY A 39 6.32 0.20 6.58
CA GLY A 39 4.87 0.14 6.42
C GLY A 39 4.28 1.52 6.15
N THR A 40 2.95 1.64 6.21
CA THR A 40 2.22 2.90 6.00
C THR A 40 2.71 4.02 6.90
N LEU A 41 2.96 3.75 8.19
CA LEU A 41 3.49 4.73 9.13
C LEU A 41 4.90 5.22 8.75
N TYR A 42 5.77 4.31 8.31
CA TYR A 42 7.11 4.65 7.84
C TYR A 42 7.02 5.56 6.61
N ALA A 43 6.18 5.19 5.65
CA ALA A 43 5.97 5.98 4.43
C ALA A 43 5.42 7.38 4.74
N ALA A 44 4.39 7.48 5.60
CA ALA A 44 3.80 8.76 6.00
C ALA A 44 4.81 9.68 6.71
N ARG A 45 5.61 9.12 7.64
CA ARG A 45 6.66 9.88 8.34
C ARG A 45 7.76 10.36 7.40
N ARG A 46 8.18 9.52 6.45
CA ARG A 46 9.17 9.92 5.43
C ARG A 46 8.65 11.01 4.51
N LEU A 47 7.41 10.90 4.04
CA LEU A 47 6.83 11.94 3.22
C LEU A 47 6.72 13.26 3.99
N ASP A 48 6.31 13.23 5.26
CA ASP A 48 6.27 14.44 6.11
C ASP A 48 7.66 15.05 6.32
N ALA A 49 8.69 14.24 6.57
CA ALA A 49 10.06 14.73 6.65
C ALA A 49 10.53 15.38 5.33
N LYS A 50 10.20 14.79 4.17
CA LYS A 50 10.50 15.37 2.85
C LYS A 50 9.75 16.67 2.60
N VAL A 51 8.46 16.73 2.99
CA VAL A 51 7.64 17.94 2.90
C VAL A 51 8.27 19.05 3.73
N ARG A 52 8.59 18.79 5.00
CA ARG A 52 9.26 19.77 5.87
C ARG A 52 10.62 20.21 5.31
N SER A 53 11.40 19.27 4.76
CA SER A 53 12.68 19.58 4.14
C SER A 53 12.54 20.52 2.95
N ILE A 54 11.66 20.21 1.99
CA ILE A 54 11.51 21.04 0.79
C ILE A 54 10.88 22.40 1.11
N THR A 55 9.88 22.45 1.99
CA THR A 55 9.20 23.70 2.36
C THR A 55 9.93 24.51 3.43
N GLN A 56 11.12 24.07 3.90
CA GLN A 56 11.83 24.65 5.04
C GLN A 56 10.92 24.84 6.26
N ASN A 57 10.27 23.76 6.67
CA ASN A 57 9.22 23.75 7.68
C ASN A 57 8.10 24.74 7.33
N TRP A 58 7.54 24.64 6.13
CA TRP A 58 6.40 25.43 5.66
C TRP A 58 6.62 26.94 5.53
N SER A 59 7.88 27.41 5.60
CA SER A 59 8.22 28.83 5.37
C SER A 59 8.14 29.23 3.88
N ARG A 60 8.26 28.26 2.96
CA ARG A 60 8.15 28.49 1.52
C ARG A 60 7.21 27.49 0.83
N PRO A 61 6.54 27.91 -0.26
CA PRO A 61 5.63 27.04 -1.00
C PRO A 61 6.40 25.93 -1.72
N ALA A 62 5.74 24.79 -1.90
CA ALA A 62 6.17 23.72 -2.78
C ALA A 62 4.95 23.03 -3.39
N HIS A 63 5.19 22.26 -4.43
CA HIS A 63 4.19 21.48 -5.16
C HIS A 63 4.49 19.99 -5.01
N TYR A 64 3.45 19.18 -5.18
CA TYR A 64 3.62 17.74 -5.31
C TYR A 64 2.95 17.23 -6.58
N LEU A 65 3.56 16.21 -7.15
CA LEU A 65 2.99 15.35 -8.16
C LEU A 65 2.75 14.00 -7.51
N LYS A 66 1.49 13.59 -7.45
CA LYS A 66 1.09 12.24 -7.05
C LYS A 66 0.68 11.47 -8.29
N CYS A 67 1.18 10.26 -8.42
CA CYS A 67 0.88 9.36 -9.53
C CYS A 67 0.52 7.98 -9.00
N ASP A 68 -0.28 7.25 -9.78
CA ASP A 68 -0.74 5.89 -9.52
C ASP A 68 -0.64 5.11 -10.84
N LEU A 69 -0.24 3.85 -10.81
CA LEU A 69 -0.19 3.02 -12.02
C LEU A 69 -1.57 2.41 -12.32
N ALA A 70 -1.98 2.51 -13.58
CA ALA A 70 -3.25 1.96 -14.02
C ALA A 70 -3.22 0.42 -14.01
N ASN A 71 -4.16 -0.18 -13.29
CA ASN A 71 -4.38 -1.63 -13.25
C ASN A 71 -3.11 -2.44 -12.92
N PHE A 72 -2.23 -1.87 -12.09
CA PHE A 72 -0.84 -2.31 -11.93
C PHE A 72 -0.66 -3.83 -11.83
N PHE A 73 -1.27 -4.48 -10.83
CA PHE A 73 -1.06 -5.91 -10.63
C PHE A 73 -1.53 -6.79 -11.78
N VAL A 74 -2.52 -6.36 -12.58
CA VAL A 74 -2.99 -7.15 -13.73
C VAL A 74 -2.25 -6.78 -15.03
N SER A 75 -1.51 -5.67 -15.04
CA SER A 75 -0.73 -5.21 -16.20
C SER A 75 0.76 -5.54 -16.14
N ILE A 76 1.29 -6.07 -15.03
CA ILE A 76 2.70 -6.48 -14.92
C ILE A 76 3.03 -7.53 -15.99
N ASP A 77 4.05 -7.26 -16.82
CA ASP A 77 4.56 -8.25 -17.77
C ASP A 77 5.51 -9.22 -17.07
N LYS A 78 5.10 -10.48 -16.99
CA LYS A 78 5.90 -11.53 -16.33
C LYS A 78 7.22 -11.80 -17.05
N ARG A 79 7.35 -11.52 -18.33
CA ARG A 79 8.60 -11.72 -19.09
C ARG A 79 9.65 -10.70 -18.67
N ILE A 80 9.28 -9.42 -18.62
CA ILE A 80 10.15 -8.35 -18.11
C ILE A 80 10.55 -8.62 -16.66
N LEU A 81 9.58 -9.02 -15.83
CA LEU A 81 9.85 -9.35 -14.44
C LEU A 81 10.78 -10.57 -14.29
N LEU A 82 10.63 -11.59 -15.14
CA LEU A 82 11.51 -12.75 -15.16
C LEU A 82 12.96 -12.33 -15.45
N ASP A 83 13.16 -11.50 -16.48
CA ASP A 83 14.50 -10.98 -16.82
C ASP A 83 15.14 -10.24 -15.63
N LEU A 84 14.36 -9.37 -14.96
CA LEU A 84 14.82 -8.63 -13.77
C LEU A 84 15.19 -9.56 -12.61
N LEU A 85 14.44 -10.64 -12.40
CA LEU A 85 14.75 -11.63 -11.37
C LEU A 85 16.01 -12.42 -11.71
N LEU A 86 16.09 -12.96 -12.92
CA LEU A 86 17.19 -13.83 -13.37
C LEU A 86 18.53 -13.08 -13.43
N ALA A 87 18.51 -11.77 -13.67
CA ALA A 87 19.68 -10.90 -13.61
C ALA A 87 20.36 -10.88 -12.23
N LYS A 88 19.61 -11.15 -11.14
CA LYS A 88 20.14 -11.11 -9.76
C LYS A 88 20.16 -12.46 -9.05
N ILE A 89 19.59 -13.51 -9.62
CA ILE A 89 19.62 -14.85 -9.04
C ILE A 89 20.58 -15.67 -9.88
N PRO A 90 21.87 -15.85 -9.54
CA PRO A 90 22.79 -16.67 -10.36
C PRO A 90 22.53 -18.18 -10.21
N GLU A 91 22.01 -18.62 -9.07
CA GLU A 91 21.95 -20.04 -8.72
C GLU A 91 20.89 -20.80 -9.54
N PRO A 92 21.24 -21.88 -10.29
CA PRO A 92 20.31 -22.54 -11.21
C PRO A 92 19.01 -23.05 -10.58
N PHE A 93 19.10 -23.63 -9.38
CA PHE A 93 17.93 -24.10 -8.65
C PHE A 93 16.95 -22.97 -8.32
N TRP A 94 17.48 -21.85 -7.81
CA TRP A 94 16.67 -20.70 -7.41
C TRP A 94 16.14 -19.93 -8.61
N ARG A 95 16.88 -19.89 -9.73
CA ARG A 95 16.40 -19.39 -11.03
C ARG A 95 15.16 -20.15 -11.47
N ARG A 96 15.26 -21.47 -11.54
CA ARG A 96 14.15 -22.35 -11.95
C ARG A 96 12.96 -22.20 -11.01
N LEU A 97 13.19 -22.13 -9.70
CA LEU A 97 12.10 -21.95 -8.74
C LEU A 97 11.41 -20.59 -8.89
N ALA A 98 12.17 -19.51 -9.09
CA ALA A 98 11.61 -18.19 -9.32
C ALA A 98 10.78 -18.14 -10.61
N GLU A 99 11.27 -18.76 -11.68
CA GLU A 99 10.54 -18.89 -12.95
C GLU A 99 9.25 -19.67 -12.77
N VAL A 100 9.27 -20.83 -12.11
CA VAL A 100 8.06 -21.63 -11.83
C VAL A 100 7.04 -20.82 -11.03
N VAL A 101 7.47 -20.16 -9.95
CA VAL A 101 6.57 -19.36 -9.10
C VAL A 101 6.00 -18.16 -9.84
N LEU A 102 6.80 -17.48 -10.66
CA LEU A 102 6.35 -16.32 -11.44
C LEU A 102 5.40 -16.73 -12.57
N MET A 103 5.76 -17.77 -13.32
CA MET A 103 5.04 -18.17 -14.52
C MET A 103 3.80 -19.02 -14.22
N HIS A 104 3.67 -19.56 -13.00
CA HIS A 104 2.47 -20.27 -12.57
C HIS A 104 1.20 -19.45 -12.83
N ASP A 105 0.25 -20.07 -13.52
CA ASP A 105 -1.04 -19.47 -13.83
C ASP A 105 -2.11 -19.92 -12.81
N PRO A 106 -2.52 -19.03 -11.88
CA PRO A 106 -3.50 -19.37 -10.86
C PRO A 106 -4.91 -19.61 -11.43
N ARG A 107 -5.16 -19.32 -12.71
CA ARG A 107 -6.49 -19.40 -13.34
C ARG A 107 -6.81 -20.80 -13.83
N ALA A 108 -5.81 -21.66 -13.97
CA ALA A 108 -5.99 -23.02 -14.47
C ALA A 108 -6.70 -23.94 -13.46
N ASN A 109 -6.52 -23.70 -12.15
CA ASN A 109 -7.10 -24.53 -11.10
C ASN A 109 -7.39 -23.69 -9.85
N PHE A 110 -8.60 -23.14 -9.75
CA PHE A 110 -9.01 -22.32 -8.61
C PHE A 110 -10.43 -22.66 -8.14
N ALA A 111 -10.66 -22.49 -6.83
CA ALA A 111 -11.99 -22.50 -6.25
C ALA A 111 -12.48 -21.07 -6.04
N PHE A 112 -13.57 -20.69 -6.71
CA PHE A 112 -14.18 -19.38 -6.50
C PHE A 112 -14.84 -19.34 -5.11
N ARG A 113 -14.49 -18.33 -4.32
CA ARG A 113 -15.09 -18.05 -3.02
C ARG A 113 -15.57 -16.61 -2.97
N GLY A 114 -16.87 -16.41 -3.00
CA GLY A 114 -17.50 -15.09 -2.94
C GLY A 114 -18.86 -15.07 -3.61
N ASP A 115 -19.44 -13.88 -3.66
CA ASP A 115 -20.68 -13.61 -4.38
C ASP A 115 -20.37 -13.30 -5.85
N LEU A 116 -20.99 -14.04 -6.77
CA LEU A 116 -20.84 -13.85 -8.22
C LEU A 116 -21.38 -12.48 -8.67
N ALA A 117 -22.48 -11.99 -8.07
CA ALA A 117 -23.05 -10.70 -8.43
C ALA A 117 -22.07 -9.54 -8.14
N LEU A 118 -21.33 -9.63 -7.03
CA LEU A 118 -20.28 -8.64 -6.72
C LEU A 118 -19.08 -8.73 -7.67
N MET A 119 -18.80 -9.92 -8.22
CA MET A 119 -17.72 -10.10 -9.19
C MET A 119 -18.06 -9.44 -10.53
N GLU A 120 -19.32 -9.50 -10.94
CA GLU A 120 -19.79 -8.87 -12.19
C GLU A 120 -19.62 -7.35 -12.19
N LEU A 121 -19.67 -6.72 -11.01
CA LEU A 121 -19.42 -5.28 -10.83
C LEU A 121 -17.95 -4.87 -11.06
N VAL A 122 -17.01 -5.82 -11.05
CA VAL A 122 -15.60 -5.52 -11.28
C VAL A 122 -15.37 -5.29 -12.78
N PRO A 123 -14.82 -4.15 -13.24
CA PRO A 123 -14.56 -3.93 -14.66
C PRO A 123 -13.63 -5.01 -15.26
N GLN A 124 -13.91 -5.47 -16.48
CA GLN A 124 -13.15 -6.55 -17.14
C GLN A 124 -11.63 -6.28 -17.18
N HIS A 125 -11.22 -5.04 -17.49
CA HIS A 125 -9.81 -4.64 -17.54
C HIS A 125 -9.09 -4.67 -16.16
N LYS A 126 -9.80 -4.93 -15.06
CA LYS A 126 -9.23 -5.13 -13.71
C LYS A 126 -9.23 -6.59 -13.27
N ARG A 127 -9.78 -7.50 -14.09
CA ARG A 127 -9.88 -8.92 -13.79
C ARG A 127 -8.67 -9.64 -14.39
N LEU A 128 -7.94 -10.39 -13.56
CA LEU A 128 -6.83 -11.24 -14.02
C LEU A 128 -7.29 -12.33 -15.02
N MET A 129 -8.55 -12.76 -14.92
CA MET A 129 -9.17 -13.73 -15.85
C MET A 129 -9.17 -13.24 -17.30
N GLU A 130 -9.30 -11.92 -17.50
CA GLU A 130 -9.45 -11.30 -18.82
C GLU A 130 -8.11 -10.85 -19.41
N GLN A 131 -6.99 -11.15 -18.75
CA GLN A 131 -5.66 -10.78 -19.21
C GLN A 131 -4.97 -11.92 -19.96
N PRO A 132 -4.06 -11.65 -20.90
CA PRO A 132 -3.16 -12.66 -21.45
C PRO A 132 -2.36 -13.39 -20.35
N ALA A 133 -2.01 -14.66 -20.59
CA ALA A 133 -1.33 -15.49 -19.56
C ALA A 133 0.04 -15.00 -19.11
N HIS A 134 0.71 -14.16 -19.89
CA HIS A 134 1.97 -13.54 -19.53
C HIS A 134 1.79 -12.22 -18.75
N LEU A 135 0.56 -11.73 -18.59
CA LEU A 135 0.26 -10.51 -17.87
C LEU A 135 -0.38 -10.79 -16.51
N GLY A 136 0.05 -10.00 -15.54
CA GLY A 136 -0.53 -9.92 -14.22
C GLY A 136 0.04 -10.89 -13.19
N LEU A 137 -0.16 -10.54 -11.92
CA LEU A 137 0.22 -11.32 -10.75
C LEU A 137 -1.00 -11.55 -9.83
N PRO A 138 -1.13 -12.73 -9.20
CA PRO A 138 -2.21 -13.01 -8.25
C PRO A 138 -2.09 -12.13 -7.00
N ILE A 139 -3.03 -11.21 -6.81
CA ILE A 139 -3.11 -10.35 -5.62
C ILE A 139 -3.54 -11.19 -4.42
N GLY A 140 -2.60 -11.45 -3.51
CA GLY A 140 -2.81 -12.19 -2.25
C GLY A 140 -1.66 -13.12 -1.87
N ASN A 141 -0.71 -13.35 -2.79
CA ASN A 141 0.51 -14.11 -2.51
C ASN A 141 1.67 -13.19 -2.09
N LEU A 142 2.55 -13.69 -1.21
CA LEU A 142 3.79 -13.01 -0.81
C LEU A 142 4.69 -12.71 -2.01
N SER A 143 4.86 -13.71 -2.89
CA SER A 143 5.67 -13.60 -4.11
C SER A 143 5.21 -12.43 -4.98
N SER A 144 3.90 -12.26 -5.20
CA SER A 144 3.36 -11.16 -5.99
C SER A 144 3.71 -9.78 -5.44
N GLN A 145 3.67 -9.61 -4.11
CA GLN A 145 4.02 -8.34 -3.47
C GLN A 145 5.52 -8.04 -3.59
N PHE A 146 6.35 -9.06 -3.37
CA PHE A 146 7.80 -8.95 -3.53
C PHE A 146 8.19 -8.65 -4.99
N PHE A 147 7.63 -9.38 -5.93
CA PHE A 147 7.86 -9.21 -7.36
C PHE A 147 7.41 -7.85 -7.88
N ALA A 148 6.29 -7.31 -7.38
CA ALA A 148 5.88 -5.94 -7.67
C ALA A 148 6.94 -4.91 -7.27
N ASN A 149 7.63 -5.10 -6.14
CA ASN A 149 8.73 -4.23 -5.74
C ASN A 149 9.97 -4.39 -6.62
N VAL A 150 10.30 -5.62 -7.04
CA VAL A 150 11.40 -5.85 -8.00
C VAL A 150 11.13 -5.13 -9.31
N TYR A 151 9.90 -5.24 -9.83
CA TYR A 151 9.47 -4.59 -11.06
C TYR A 151 9.59 -3.07 -10.99
N LEU A 152 9.03 -2.47 -9.93
CA LEU A 152 9.01 -1.02 -9.75
C LEU A 152 10.33 -0.44 -9.24
N ASN A 153 11.31 -1.27 -8.90
CA ASN A 153 12.64 -0.77 -8.62
C ASN A 153 13.23 -0.08 -9.86
N GLU A 154 12.94 -0.55 -11.09
CA GLU A 154 13.41 0.13 -12.30
C GLU A 154 12.90 1.58 -12.39
N LEU A 155 11.64 1.81 -12.01
CA LEU A 155 11.08 3.16 -11.89
C LEU A 155 11.79 3.95 -10.78
N ASP A 156 11.98 3.36 -9.61
CA ASP A 156 12.67 4.01 -8.48
C ASP A 156 14.07 4.50 -8.89
N GLN A 157 14.84 3.63 -9.56
CA GLN A 157 16.19 3.94 -10.02
C GLN A 157 16.17 5.03 -11.10
N HIS A 158 15.25 4.96 -12.05
CA HIS A 158 15.08 6.00 -13.06
C HIS A 158 14.77 7.36 -12.42
N VAL A 159 13.80 7.41 -11.50
CA VAL A 159 13.40 8.65 -10.83
C VAL A 159 14.52 9.23 -9.96
N LYS A 160 15.32 8.38 -9.29
CA LYS A 160 16.42 8.83 -8.42
C LYS A 160 17.69 9.21 -9.17
N HIS A 161 18.04 8.51 -10.25
CA HIS A 161 19.33 8.67 -10.92
C HIS A 161 19.25 9.45 -12.24
N ARG A 162 18.14 9.35 -12.99
CA ARG A 162 17.94 10.10 -14.23
C ARG A 162 17.26 11.43 -13.94
N LEU A 163 16.03 11.40 -13.41
CA LEU A 163 15.29 12.61 -13.03
C LEU A 163 15.93 13.35 -11.84
N ARG A 164 16.72 12.66 -11.01
CA ARG A 164 17.34 13.21 -9.81
C ARG A 164 16.32 13.81 -8.83
N ALA A 165 15.14 13.18 -8.74
CA ALA A 165 14.08 13.61 -7.84
C ALA A 165 14.46 13.38 -6.36
N ARG A 166 15.05 14.40 -5.73
CA ARG A 166 15.49 14.34 -4.32
C ARG A 166 14.36 13.90 -3.38
N HIS A 167 13.18 14.50 -3.55
CA HIS A 167 12.01 14.25 -2.72
C HIS A 167 10.99 13.34 -3.43
N TYR A 168 11.38 12.07 -3.61
CA TYR A 168 10.54 11.00 -4.13
C TYR A 168 10.17 9.99 -3.03
N ILE A 169 8.98 9.42 -3.07
CA ILE A 169 8.53 8.30 -2.24
C ILE A 169 7.51 7.43 -2.96
N ARG A 170 7.56 6.10 -2.73
CA ARG A 170 6.63 5.13 -3.34
C ARG A 170 6.09 4.13 -2.32
N TYR A 171 4.81 3.81 -2.46
CA TYR A 171 4.11 2.75 -1.75
C TYR A 171 3.32 1.91 -2.76
N VAL A 172 3.88 0.77 -3.15
CA VAL A 172 3.37 -0.06 -4.26
C VAL A 172 3.33 0.76 -5.56
N ASP A 173 2.15 0.99 -6.12
CA ASP A 173 1.85 1.71 -7.35
C ASP A 173 1.60 3.21 -7.12
N ASP A 174 1.33 3.64 -5.89
CA ASP A 174 1.16 5.04 -5.50
C ASP A 174 2.52 5.68 -5.17
N PHE A 175 2.90 6.74 -5.88
CA PHE A 175 4.14 7.47 -5.62
C PHE A 175 3.97 8.99 -5.70
N VAL A 176 4.84 9.69 -4.98
CA VAL A 176 4.81 11.16 -4.83
C VAL A 176 6.20 11.74 -5.09
N LEU A 177 6.24 12.78 -5.94
CA LEU A 177 7.38 13.66 -6.14
C LEU A 177 7.06 15.03 -5.55
N LEU A 178 8.03 15.66 -4.89
CA LEU A 178 7.93 17.04 -4.42
C LEU A 178 8.96 17.92 -5.12
N HIS A 179 8.53 19.10 -5.54
CA HIS A 179 9.41 20.10 -6.13
C HIS A 179 8.87 21.51 -5.89
N GLU A 180 9.75 22.52 -5.93
CA GLU A 180 9.37 23.93 -5.80
C GLU A 180 8.66 24.41 -7.08
N SER A 181 9.21 24.06 -8.24
CA SER A 181 8.63 24.36 -9.56
C SER A 181 7.60 23.30 -9.99
N PRO A 182 6.34 23.69 -10.29
CA PRO A 182 5.35 22.80 -10.91
C PRO A 182 5.69 22.47 -12.37
N GLN A 183 6.41 23.35 -13.09
CA GLN A 183 6.88 23.08 -14.45
C GLN A 183 7.85 21.90 -14.48
N TRP A 184 8.77 21.84 -13.51
CA TRP A 184 9.66 20.69 -13.35
C TRP A 184 8.86 19.40 -13.07
N LEU A 185 7.80 19.47 -12.26
CA LEU A 185 6.93 18.30 -12.01
C LEU A 185 6.20 17.85 -13.28
N ASN A 186 5.74 18.77 -14.13
CA ASN A 186 5.14 18.44 -15.42
C ASN A 186 6.15 17.76 -16.35
N ALA A 187 7.38 18.26 -16.41
CA ALA A 187 8.45 17.64 -17.19
C ALA A 187 8.78 16.23 -16.66
N ALA A 188 8.89 16.07 -15.34
CA ALA A 188 9.10 14.77 -14.71
C ALA A 188 7.93 13.81 -14.95
N HIS A 189 6.68 14.30 -14.95
CA HIS A 189 5.51 13.51 -15.31
C HIS A 189 5.61 12.97 -16.74
N ALA A 190 5.91 13.85 -17.70
CA ALA A 190 6.05 13.48 -19.11
C ALA A 190 7.18 12.46 -19.34
N GLU A 191 8.31 12.61 -18.66
CA GLU A 191 9.43 11.65 -18.74
C GLU A 191 9.03 10.28 -18.17
N ILE A 192 8.36 10.24 -17.02
CA ILE A 192 7.86 9.00 -16.42
C ILE A 192 6.82 8.33 -17.34
N GLU A 193 5.93 9.12 -17.93
CA GLU A 193 4.90 8.64 -18.86
C GLU A 193 5.51 8.03 -20.14
N ALA A 194 6.64 8.57 -20.61
CA ALA A 194 7.39 8.00 -21.72
C ALA A 194 8.20 6.75 -21.33
N PHE A 195 8.78 6.73 -20.13
CA PHE A 195 9.59 5.62 -19.62
C PHE A 195 8.78 4.33 -19.37
N LEU A 196 7.60 4.47 -18.76
CA LEU A 196 6.82 3.33 -18.26
C LEU A 196 6.39 2.32 -19.34
N PRO A 197 5.86 2.74 -20.51
CA PRO A 197 5.47 1.79 -21.56
C PRO A 197 6.67 1.06 -22.17
N GLY A 198 7.76 1.80 -22.41
CA GLY A 198 8.95 1.25 -23.08
C GLY A 198 9.76 0.30 -22.23
N ARG A 199 9.82 0.51 -20.90
CA ARG A 199 10.66 -0.30 -20.00
C ARG A 199 9.89 -1.32 -19.17
N LEU A 200 8.66 -0.99 -18.78
CA LEU A 200 7.87 -1.75 -17.82
C LEU A 200 6.46 -2.07 -18.34
N SER A 201 6.16 -1.84 -19.62
CA SER A 201 4.83 -2.08 -20.21
C SER A 201 3.67 -1.55 -19.35
N ALA A 202 3.91 -0.49 -18.58
CA ALA A 202 3.00 0.05 -17.58
C ALA A 202 2.53 1.45 -18.01
N ARG A 203 1.43 1.91 -17.41
CA ARG A 203 0.86 3.23 -17.69
C ARG A 203 0.45 3.92 -16.40
N LEU A 204 0.54 5.25 -16.39
CA LEU A 204 -0.03 6.07 -15.33
C LEU A 204 -1.56 6.07 -15.41
N ASN A 205 -2.21 6.28 -14.28
CA ASN A 205 -3.64 6.47 -14.17
C ASN A 205 -3.98 7.98 -14.21
N PRO A 206 -4.51 8.50 -15.33
CA PRO A 206 -4.75 9.93 -15.50
C PRO A 206 -5.70 10.50 -14.42
N SER A 207 -6.73 9.73 -14.07
CA SER A 207 -7.75 10.12 -13.07
C SER A 207 -7.22 10.22 -11.63
N LYS A 208 -6.08 9.60 -11.36
CA LYS A 208 -5.43 9.61 -10.04
C LYS A 208 -4.13 10.40 -10.02
N THR A 209 -3.70 10.93 -11.16
CA THR A 209 -2.60 11.87 -11.23
C THR A 209 -3.05 13.21 -10.67
N ILE A 210 -2.32 13.73 -9.68
CA ILE A 210 -2.65 14.98 -9.01
C ILE A 210 -1.39 15.84 -8.93
N LEU A 211 -1.44 17.04 -9.51
CA LEU A 211 -0.42 18.07 -9.34
C LEU A 211 -1.05 19.28 -8.64
N GLN A 212 -0.60 19.58 -7.41
CA GLN A 212 -1.07 20.75 -6.69
C GLN A 212 -0.10 21.22 -5.60
N PRO A 213 -0.30 22.42 -5.02
CA PRO A 213 0.47 22.89 -3.87
C PRO A 213 0.35 21.94 -2.67
N VAL A 214 1.48 21.72 -1.98
CA VAL A 214 1.55 20.86 -0.79
C VAL A 214 0.63 21.35 0.33
N ALA A 215 0.40 22.66 0.43
CA ALA A 215 -0.47 23.27 1.44
C ALA A 215 -1.94 22.80 1.38
N ARG A 216 -2.44 22.37 0.20
CA ARG A 216 -3.80 21.81 0.10
C ARG A 216 -3.94 20.45 0.82
N GLY A 217 -2.81 19.81 1.04
CA GLY A 217 -2.67 18.57 1.77
C GLY A 217 -2.42 17.38 0.85
N ILE A 218 -1.48 16.52 1.23
CA ILE A 218 -1.12 15.32 0.49
C ILE A 218 -1.80 14.11 1.13
N ASP A 219 -2.74 13.49 0.42
CA ASP A 219 -3.32 12.20 0.83
C ASP A 219 -2.41 11.05 0.38
N PHE A 220 -1.78 10.36 1.34
CA PHE A 220 -0.85 9.27 1.08
C PHE A 220 -0.94 8.22 2.19
N VAL A 221 -0.97 6.93 1.81
CA VAL A 221 -0.97 5.76 2.72
C VAL A 221 -1.96 5.82 3.90
N GLY A 222 -3.13 6.42 3.67
CA GLY A 222 -4.21 6.53 4.67
C GLY A 222 -4.07 7.72 5.63
N GLN A 223 -3.09 8.59 5.44
CA GLN A 223 -2.95 9.85 6.16
C GLN A 223 -3.00 11.05 5.21
N VAL A 224 -3.39 12.20 5.73
CA VAL A 224 -3.37 13.49 5.01
C VAL A 224 -2.36 14.41 5.70
N ILE A 225 -1.30 14.78 4.99
CA ILE A 225 -0.25 15.68 5.47
C ILE A 225 -0.64 17.11 5.13
N ARG A 226 -0.74 17.98 6.12
CA ARG A 226 -1.06 19.41 6.02
C ARG A 226 0.00 20.24 6.73
N PRO A 227 -0.01 21.58 6.56
CA PRO A 227 0.85 22.46 7.34
C PRO A 227 0.84 22.09 8.81
N TRP A 228 2.01 21.74 9.35
CA TRP A 228 2.26 21.45 10.78
C TRP A 228 1.61 20.17 11.33
N VAL A 229 0.77 19.47 10.57
CA VAL A 229 -0.12 18.43 11.09
C VAL A 229 -0.34 17.27 10.12
N ARG A 230 -0.49 16.06 10.66
CA ARG A 230 -0.94 14.88 9.92
C ARG A 230 -2.25 14.39 10.51
N HIS A 231 -3.23 14.15 9.65
CA HIS A 231 -4.53 13.59 10.00
C HIS A 231 -4.68 12.18 9.47
N THR A 232 -5.54 11.37 10.10
CA THR A 232 -6.04 10.16 9.45
C THR A 232 -6.97 10.55 8.30
N ARG A 233 -6.96 9.80 7.19
CA ARG A 233 -7.92 10.02 6.10
C ARG A 233 -9.35 9.89 6.65
N LYS A 234 -10.18 10.94 6.47
CA LYS A 234 -11.57 11.00 6.99
C LYS A 234 -12.41 9.77 6.62
N ARG A 235 -12.29 9.29 5.37
CA ARG A 235 -12.99 8.06 4.93
C ARG A 235 -12.63 6.85 5.79
N THR A 236 -11.36 6.67 6.13
CA THR A 236 -10.90 5.56 6.98
C THR A 236 -11.48 5.66 8.39
N LEU A 237 -11.52 6.86 8.95
CA LEU A 237 -12.14 7.13 10.25
C LEU A 237 -13.63 6.79 10.23
N ASN A 238 -14.37 7.33 9.25
CA ASN A 238 -15.82 7.19 9.18
C ASN A 238 -16.24 5.74 8.95
N VAL A 239 -15.59 5.04 8.00
CA VAL A 239 -15.85 3.62 7.75
C VAL A 239 -15.48 2.78 8.98
N GLY A 240 -14.39 3.10 9.67
CA GLY A 240 -14.01 2.39 10.89
C GLY A 240 -15.02 2.58 12.03
N ALA A 241 -15.48 3.80 12.25
CA ALA A 241 -16.50 4.11 13.24
C ALA A 241 -17.84 3.42 12.93
N GLN A 242 -18.26 3.44 11.66
CA GLN A 242 -19.48 2.76 11.22
C GLN A 242 -19.38 1.24 11.42
N ARG A 243 -18.26 0.62 11.00
CA ARG A 243 -18.06 -0.81 11.21
C ARG A 243 -18.11 -1.20 12.68
N LEU A 244 -17.49 -0.41 13.57
CA LEU A 244 -17.55 -0.65 15.02
C LEU A 244 -18.97 -0.53 15.57
N HIS A 245 -19.79 0.31 14.94
CA HIS A 245 -21.17 0.48 15.31
C HIS A 245 -22.05 -0.70 14.88
N GLU A 246 -21.76 -1.34 13.75
CA GLU A 246 -22.61 -2.37 13.13
C GLU A 246 -22.14 -3.81 13.43
N MET A 247 -20.86 -4.03 13.71
CA MET A 247 -20.29 -5.39 13.84
C MET A 247 -20.82 -6.18 15.04
N PRO A 248 -20.72 -7.52 15.03
CA PRO A 248 -21.08 -8.36 16.17
C PRO A 248 -20.31 -8.00 17.45
N ALA A 249 -20.96 -8.12 18.62
CA ALA A 249 -20.38 -7.69 19.90
C ALA A 249 -19.05 -8.37 20.24
N HIS A 250 -18.87 -9.65 19.86
CA HIS A 250 -17.65 -10.39 20.15
C HIS A 250 -16.42 -9.87 19.38
N ASP A 251 -16.62 -9.21 18.23
CA ASP A 251 -15.53 -8.65 17.40
C ASP A 251 -15.10 -7.24 17.81
N VAL A 252 -16.01 -6.49 18.48
CA VAL A 252 -15.82 -5.06 18.81
C VAL A 252 -14.51 -4.84 19.56
N PHE A 253 -14.18 -5.66 20.55
CA PHE A 253 -12.98 -5.48 21.36
C PHE A 253 -11.68 -5.50 20.54
N ALA A 254 -11.56 -6.49 19.65
CA ALA A 254 -10.38 -6.65 18.80
C ALA A 254 -10.29 -5.52 17.76
N ALA A 255 -11.42 -5.23 17.09
CA ALA A 255 -11.50 -4.16 16.10
C ALA A 255 -11.24 -2.79 16.73
N ALA A 256 -11.79 -2.50 17.91
CA ALA A 256 -11.62 -1.25 18.62
C ALA A 256 -10.14 -0.96 18.91
N ASN A 257 -9.41 -1.94 19.44
CA ASN A 257 -7.99 -1.79 19.70
C ASN A 257 -7.16 -1.62 18.42
N SER A 258 -7.56 -2.28 17.33
CA SER A 258 -6.95 -2.06 16.00
C SER A 258 -7.14 -0.62 15.52
N TYR A 259 -8.38 -0.09 15.54
CA TYR A 259 -8.67 1.27 15.11
C TYR A 259 -8.02 2.33 16.00
N LEU A 260 -8.07 2.17 17.34
CA LEU A 260 -7.38 3.08 18.26
C LEU A 260 -5.85 3.06 18.03
N GLY A 261 -5.28 1.89 17.75
CA GLY A 261 -3.88 1.70 17.39
C GLY A 261 -3.47 2.32 16.05
N LEU A 262 -4.40 2.38 15.08
CA LEU A 262 -4.22 3.09 13.82
C LEU A 262 -4.28 4.61 14.02
N LEU A 263 -5.31 5.11 14.71
CA LEU A 263 -5.56 6.54 14.84
C LEU A 263 -4.44 7.28 15.59
N ARG A 264 -3.80 6.63 16.58
CA ARG A 264 -2.67 7.22 17.31
C ARG A 264 -1.43 7.53 16.44
N GLN A 265 -1.39 7.05 15.20
CA GLN A 265 -0.27 7.26 14.29
C GLN A 265 -0.23 8.66 13.67
N ALA A 266 -1.40 9.31 13.56
CA ALA A 266 -1.54 10.68 13.10
C ALA A 266 -1.29 11.67 14.25
N THR A 267 -0.71 12.84 13.95
CA THR A 267 -0.37 13.81 15.00
C THR A 267 -1.61 14.49 15.56
N ALA A 268 -2.55 14.90 14.70
CA ALA A 268 -3.86 15.38 15.14
C ALA A 268 -4.89 14.25 15.11
N SER A 269 -4.87 13.43 16.16
CA SER A 269 -5.73 12.25 16.28
C SER A 269 -6.61 12.25 17.54
N HIS A 270 -6.55 13.27 18.40
CA HIS A 270 -7.32 13.27 19.64
C HIS A 270 -8.84 13.22 19.37
N ALA A 271 -9.34 14.12 18.50
CA ALA A 271 -10.75 14.15 18.12
C ALA A 271 -11.19 12.84 17.45
N ASP A 272 -10.41 12.33 16.50
CA ASP A 272 -10.66 11.05 15.82
C ASP A 272 -10.76 9.89 16.84
N ARG A 273 -9.83 9.84 17.81
CA ARG A 273 -9.81 8.81 18.86
C ARG A 273 -10.99 8.97 19.82
N ALA A 274 -11.41 10.20 20.13
CA ALA A 274 -12.58 10.46 20.94
C ALA A 274 -13.87 9.97 20.26
N GLN A 275 -14.01 10.21 18.95
CA GLN A 275 -15.14 9.71 18.16
C GLN A 275 -15.21 8.18 18.22
N VAL A 276 -14.11 7.48 17.94
CA VAL A 276 -14.07 6.01 18.01
C VAL A 276 -14.30 5.52 19.44
N ALA A 277 -13.67 6.15 20.45
CA ALA A 277 -13.86 5.78 21.84
C ALA A 277 -15.31 5.90 22.29
N ASN A 278 -16.05 6.91 21.81
CA ASN A 278 -17.47 7.07 22.12
C ASN A 278 -18.31 5.95 21.53
N VAL A 279 -18.01 5.49 20.31
CA VAL A 279 -18.67 4.30 19.72
C VAL A 279 -18.36 3.06 20.56
N VAL A 280 -17.10 2.86 20.93
CA VAL A 280 -16.65 1.70 21.72
C VAL A 280 -17.31 1.66 23.11
N ARG A 281 -17.44 2.82 23.77
CA ARG A 281 -18.16 2.96 25.05
C ARG A 281 -19.64 2.64 24.93
N LYS A 282 -20.30 3.14 23.88
CA LYS A 282 -21.71 2.80 23.58
C LYS A 282 -21.92 1.30 23.35
N ARG A 283 -20.89 0.61 22.87
CA ARG A 283 -20.88 -0.85 22.68
C ARG A 283 -20.49 -1.63 23.95
N GLY A 284 -20.39 -0.97 25.12
CA GLY A 284 -20.19 -1.62 26.43
C GLY A 284 -18.73 -1.77 26.87
N HIS A 285 -17.77 -1.21 26.14
CA HIS A 285 -16.34 -1.34 26.46
C HIS A 285 -15.77 -0.09 27.14
N ALA A 286 -14.94 -0.29 28.17
CA ALA A 286 -14.17 0.80 28.75
C ALA A 286 -12.98 1.19 27.85
N VAL A 287 -12.62 2.47 27.83
CA VAL A 287 -11.47 3.00 27.08
C VAL A 287 -10.62 3.84 28.01
N ASN A 288 -9.29 3.67 27.97
CA ASN A 288 -8.38 4.41 28.85
C ASN A 288 -8.45 5.94 28.65
N ARG A 289 -7.97 6.69 29.65
CA ARG A 289 -7.96 8.17 29.63
C ARG A 289 -7.31 8.75 28.37
N ASN A 290 -6.23 8.14 27.90
CA ASN A 290 -5.50 8.59 26.73
C ASN A 290 -6.17 8.21 25.41
N LEU A 291 -7.31 7.52 25.40
CA LEU A 291 -8.05 7.12 24.19
C LEU A 291 -7.17 6.32 23.21
N THR A 292 -6.42 5.35 23.73
CA THR A 292 -5.48 4.52 22.96
C THR A 292 -5.73 3.03 23.09
N LYS A 293 -6.49 2.61 24.12
CA LYS A 293 -6.73 1.20 24.41
C LYS A 293 -8.13 1.00 24.97
N ALA A 294 -8.85 0.02 24.42
CA ALA A 294 -10.12 -0.47 24.94
C ALA A 294 -9.89 -1.71 25.80
N TYR A 295 -10.75 -1.91 26.79
CA TYR A 295 -10.76 -3.06 27.68
C TYR A 295 -12.02 -3.92 27.43
N ARG A 296 -11.93 -5.21 27.73
CA ARG A 296 -13.10 -6.08 27.68
C ARG A 296 -14.12 -5.56 28.69
N ALA A 297 -15.39 -5.59 28.33
CA ALA A 297 -16.45 -5.39 29.29
C ALA A 297 -16.27 -6.42 30.41
N SER A 298 -16.39 -6.01 31.66
CA SER A 298 -16.51 -6.98 32.75
C SER A 298 -17.71 -7.87 32.43
N GLN A 299 -17.48 -9.19 32.30
CA GLN A 299 -18.58 -10.15 32.34
C GLN A 299 -19.17 -10.09 33.74
N THR A 300 -20.09 -9.17 33.98
CA THR A 300 -20.94 -9.25 35.15
C THR A 300 -21.88 -10.42 34.89
N GLN A 301 -21.66 -11.51 35.62
CA GLN A 301 -22.53 -12.67 35.76
C GLN A 301 -24.00 -12.31 35.50
N LYS A 302 -24.55 -12.77 34.37
CA LYS A 302 -25.99 -12.86 34.10
C LYS A 302 -26.33 -14.27 33.61
N GLU A 303 -25.82 -15.26 34.35
CA GLU A 303 -26.27 -16.66 34.24
C GLU A 303 -26.97 -17.17 35.51
N ASN A 304 -27.17 -16.34 36.54
CA ASN A 304 -28.00 -16.71 37.69
C ASN A 304 -29.06 -15.65 37.95
N ALA A 305 -30.29 -15.92 37.47
CA ALA A 305 -31.58 -15.63 38.12
C ALA A 305 -32.72 -15.50 37.09
N LYS A 306 -33.18 -16.64 36.55
CA LYS A 306 -34.56 -17.14 36.64
C LYS A 306 -34.74 -18.33 35.70
#